data_AF-A0A0R2U277-F1
#
_entry.id   AF-A0A0R2U277-F1
#
_cell.length_a   1.000
_cell.length_b   1.000
_cell.length_c   1.000
_cell.angle_alpha   90.00
_cell.angle_beta   90.00
_cell.angle_gamma   90.00
#
_symmetry.space_group_name_H-M   'P 1'
#
loop_
_entity.id
_entity.type
_entity.pdbx_description
1 polymer ?
#
loop_
_entity_poly.entity_id
_entity_poly.type
_entity_poly.pdbx_seq_one_letter_code
_entity_poly.pdbx_strand_id
1 'polypeptide(L)'
;MLLQGESAEIEKVRVYLQRILSHQSASGYIGMFNDEAQESRGFIIGDLWTQSRALIALQLWADYWNDDQVRSSVSRALDYTITRYRKSDKNLRFQTPTGDSCGAGHDLMFMDALAEQTRQTGEMRFIEFGRELYADYSVGEMEWHETDGQIKRLLSDEPIVGHGAHAVEYLRVPLSLAEYLGDEDYLAAFQNGMVKIEPAIGIGGGVKSDEQISLPGIAPIPLPENGYEICTMFEMIMALLESARFTGNFHYLDLAEKLFLNDVQAAVTNDGRRTTYCLSQNQPAATHTMGTRWDISATHDDVAVCCVPNAGKILPIFARRMVALAENLVSFQLYGPMAANLQMQGKELLVRQETAYPFEEQITVHIGAPDLRFTAEFRVPAWCKQPQIKVIGAKDVVEEKLTDRIRVTATWSADSKVELNLPQQLTQRTIPDGRYVFDVGPLVFSVPIAHVATEYREYAVKGYADLDVVAANAKWIFPPTFREPDLATAKVARRSLLEGHYPWSDQPPISISTTCWNPNPHADEGLDIVAFHTVNLVPMGSTVLRWTAFPPAR
;
A
#
# COMPACT_ATOMS: atom_id res chain seq x y z
N MET A 1 12.67 5.15 -10.04
CA MET A 1 11.41 5.06 -10.81
C MET A 1 11.42 3.76 -11.62
N LEU A 2 10.28 3.09 -11.84
CA LEU A 2 10.20 1.92 -12.74
C LEU A 2 9.65 2.38 -14.09
N LEU A 3 10.53 2.88 -14.97
CA LEU A 3 10.18 3.09 -16.37
C LEU A 3 10.83 1.98 -17.20
N GLN A 4 10.14 1.50 -18.24
CA GLN A 4 10.66 0.50 -19.15
C GLN A 4 10.81 1.11 -20.55
N GLY A 5 12.07 1.29 -20.98
CA GLY A 5 12.41 1.73 -22.35
C GLY A 5 12.21 3.23 -22.62
N GLU A 6 12.11 3.58 -23.90
CA GLU A 6 11.73 4.91 -24.39
C GLU A 6 10.36 4.79 -25.05
N SER A 7 9.30 5.11 -24.31
CA SER A 7 7.92 4.98 -24.78
C SER A 7 7.26 6.35 -25.00
N ALA A 8 6.16 6.37 -25.75
CA ALA A 8 5.37 7.59 -25.95
C ALA A 8 4.81 8.14 -24.62
N GLU A 9 4.57 7.26 -23.64
CA GLU A 9 4.15 7.62 -22.29
C GLU A 9 5.26 8.35 -21.52
N ILE A 10 6.51 7.89 -21.65
CA ILE A 10 7.66 8.56 -21.04
C ILE A 10 7.86 9.95 -21.63
N GLU A 11 7.65 10.12 -22.93
CA GLU A 11 7.67 11.45 -23.56
C GLU A 11 6.56 12.35 -23.01
N LYS A 12 5.34 11.84 -22.85
CA LYS A 12 4.24 12.60 -22.23
C LYS A 12 4.59 13.06 -20.81
N VAL A 13 5.20 12.17 -20.01
CA VAL A 13 5.68 12.52 -18.66
C VAL A 13 6.76 13.59 -18.74
N ARG A 14 7.76 13.44 -19.62
CA ARG A 14 8.83 14.43 -19.81
C ARG A 14 8.27 15.81 -20.15
N VAL A 15 7.38 15.89 -21.14
CA VAL A 15 6.72 17.13 -21.56
C VAL A 15 5.94 17.76 -20.40
N TYR A 16 5.24 16.94 -19.61
CA TYR A 16 4.48 17.43 -18.47
C TYR A 16 5.40 17.99 -17.36
N LEU A 17 6.49 17.29 -17.03
CA LEU A 17 7.48 17.76 -16.05
C LEU A 17 8.23 19.00 -16.53
N GLN A 18 8.57 19.08 -17.81
CA GLN A 18 9.14 20.29 -18.42
C GLN A 18 8.20 21.48 -18.33
N ARG A 19 6.89 21.26 -18.49
CA ARG A 19 5.88 22.30 -18.26
C ARG A 19 5.87 22.75 -16.80
N ILE A 20 5.98 21.85 -15.82
CA ILE A 20 6.08 22.26 -14.40
C ILE A 20 7.34 23.12 -14.20
N LEU A 21 8.48 22.65 -14.69
CA LEU A 21 9.77 23.36 -14.57
C LEU A 21 9.74 24.74 -15.25
N SER A 22 9.02 24.88 -16.37
CA SER A 22 8.89 26.17 -17.06
C SER A 22 8.08 27.22 -16.28
N HIS A 23 7.34 26.80 -15.24
CA HIS A 23 6.60 27.68 -14.35
C HIS A 23 7.35 27.94 -13.03
N GLN A 24 8.57 27.41 -12.86
CA GLN A 24 9.39 27.77 -11.71
C GLN A 24 9.69 29.26 -11.74
N SER A 25 9.28 29.98 -10.70
CA SER A 25 9.49 31.42 -10.63
C SER A 25 10.98 31.78 -10.49
N ALA A 26 11.32 33.04 -10.72
CA ALA A 26 12.70 33.54 -10.54
C ALA A 26 13.20 33.36 -9.10
N SER A 27 12.31 33.40 -8.10
CA SER A 27 12.63 33.15 -6.69
C SER A 27 12.79 31.68 -6.35
N GLY A 28 12.39 30.77 -7.24
CA GLY A 28 12.50 29.33 -7.10
C GLY A 28 11.19 28.59 -6.85
N TYR A 29 10.09 29.30 -6.58
CA TYR A 29 8.79 28.69 -6.28
C TYR A 29 8.29 27.76 -7.40
N ILE A 30 7.82 26.57 -7.01
CA ILE A 30 7.05 25.64 -7.84
C ILE A 30 5.82 25.26 -7.04
N GLY A 31 4.65 25.76 -7.41
CA GLY A 31 3.39 25.47 -6.72
C GLY A 31 2.20 26.11 -7.45
N MET A 32 1.03 26.11 -6.80
CA MET A 32 -0.23 26.52 -7.45
C MET A 32 -0.63 27.98 -7.24
N PHE A 33 0.06 28.72 -6.36
CA PHE A 33 -0.34 30.07 -5.99
C PHE A 33 0.36 31.15 -6.81
N ASN A 34 -0.33 32.26 -7.06
CA ASN A 34 0.19 33.40 -7.82
C ASN A 34 1.16 34.26 -6.99
N ASP A 35 1.84 35.20 -7.64
CA ASP A 35 2.84 36.06 -6.99
C ASP A 35 2.24 36.90 -5.85
N GLU A 36 0.99 37.36 -5.99
CA GLU A 36 0.28 38.12 -4.94
C GLU A 36 0.10 37.28 -3.66
N ALA A 37 -0.36 36.04 -3.79
CA ALA A 37 -0.48 35.11 -2.66
C ALA A 37 0.91 34.80 -2.06
N GLN A 38 1.92 34.63 -2.91
CA GLN A 38 3.32 34.39 -2.51
C GLN A 38 3.97 35.60 -1.79
N GLU A 39 3.50 36.82 -1.99
CA GLU A 39 4.03 38.01 -1.30
C GLU A 39 3.42 38.20 0.10
N SER A 40 2.29 37.55 0.39
CA SER A 40 1.67 37.57 1.71
C SER A 40 2.58 36.94 2.77
N ARG A 41 2.54 37.45 4.01
CA ARG A 41 3.18 36.80 5.17
C ARG A 41 2.32 35.68 5.79
N GLY A 42 1.08 35.55 5.33
CA GLY A 42 0.18 34.49 5.78
C GLY A 42 0.70 33.13 5.35
N PHE A 43 0.57 32.16 6.24
CA PHE A 43 0.66 30.76 5.87
C PHE A 43 -0.51 30.41 4.95
N ILE A 44 -0.26 29.68 3.86
CA ILE A 44 -1.28 29.31 2.89
C ILE A 44 -1.52 27.80 3.04
N ILE A 45 -2.71 27.48 3.51
CA ILE A 45 -3.14 26.09 3.72
C ILE A 45 -3.21 25.37 2.37
N GLY A 46 -2.61 24.18 2.29
CA GLY A 46 -2.50 23.33 1.11
C GLY A 46 -1.32 23.66 0.19
N ASP A 47 -0.58 24.75 0.43
CA ASP A 47 0.59 25.10 -0.40
C ASP A 47 1.70 24.08 -0.24
N LEU A 48 2.08 23.75 0.99
CA LEU A 48 3.17 22.80 1.22
C LEU A 48 2.84 21.41 0.66
N TRP A 49 1.61 20.94 0.86
CA TRP A 49 1.20 19.64 0.33
C TRP A 49 1.29 19.61 -1.20
N THR A 50 0.68 20.58 -1.88
CA THR A 50 0.62 20.60 -3.35
C THR A 50 2.00 20.74 -3.98
N GLN A 51 2.88 21.55 -3.39
CA GLN A 51 4.28 21.64 -3.77
C GLN A 51 4.97 20.28 -3.62
N SER A 52 4.78 19.59 -2.49
CA SER A 52 5.44 18.30 -2.25
C SER A 52 5.15 17.28 -3.34
N ARG A 53 3.90 17.21 -3.84
CA ARG A 53 3.50 16.23 -4.87
C ARG A 53 4.20 16.51 -6.20
N ALA A 54 4.37 17.77 -6.57
CA ALA A 54 5.12 18.16 -7.77
C ALA A 54 6.64 17.91 -7.60
N LEU A 55 7.19 18.26 -6.44
CA LEU A 55 8.62 18.10 -6.15
C LEU A 55 9.04 16.64 -6.09
N ILE A 56 8.24 15.76 -5.48
CA ILE A 56 8.52 14.31 -5.44
C ILE A 56 8.53 13.73 -6.85
N ALA A 57 7.62 14.14 -7.74
CA ALA A 57 7.63 13.70 -9.13
C ALA A 57 8.92 14.13 -9.86
N LEU A 58 9.37 15.37 -9.63
CA LEU A 58 10.63 15.89 -10.18
C LEU A 58 11.86 15.18 -9.59
N GLN A 59 11.87 14.89 -8.28
CA GLN A 59 12.93 14.13 -7.61
C GLN A 59 13.06 12.72 -8.17
N LEU A 60 11.94 12.02 -8.37
CA LEU A 60 11.91 10.67 -8.96
C LEU A 60 12.38 10.67 -10.42
N TRP A 61 12.05 11.72 -11.18
CA TRP A 61 12.53 11.90 -12.55
C TRP A 61 14.03 12.16 -12.59
N ALA A 62 14.51 13.07 -11.75
CA ALA A 62 15.91 13.45 -11.67
C ALA A 62 16.80 12.27 -11.24
N ASP A 63 16.33 11.46 -10.29
CA ASP A 63 16.99 10.22 -9.86
C ASP A 63 17.10 9.23 -11.03
N TYR A 64 16.01 8.97 -11.74
CA TYR A 64 15.99 8.00 -12.83
C TYR A 64 16.87 8.40 -14.02
N TRP A 65 16.84 9.66 -14.44
CA TRP A 65 17.59 10.16 -15.60
C TRP A 65 18.97 10.69 -15.26
N ASN A 66 19.33 10.71 -13.98
CA ASN A 66 20.51 11.39 -13.48
C ASN A 66 20.58 12.87 -13.91
N ASP A 67 19.49 13.62 -13.76
CA ASP A 67 19.34 14.98 -14.27
C ASP A 67 19.65 16.04 -13.21
N ASP A 68 20.88 16.57 -13.25
CA ASP A 68 21.36 17.60 -12.31
C ASP A 68 20.64 18.94 -12.44
N GLN A 69 20.10 19.27 -13.62
CA GLN A 69 19.35 20.51 -13.80
C GLN A 69 18.03 20.44 -13.02
N VAL A 70 17.33 19.31 -13.10
CA VAL A 70 16.11 19.08 -12.33
C VAL A 70 16.42 19.05 -10.83
N ARG A 71 17.51 18.41 -10.40
CA ARG A 71 17.93 18.43 -8.98
C ARG A 71 18.17 19.85 -8.47
N SER A 72 18.85 20.68 -9.26
CA SER A 72 19.10 22.09 -8.90
C SER A 72 17.79 22.89 -8.80
N SER A 73 16.86 22.68 -9.73
CA SER A 73 15.52 23.28 -9.68
C SER A 73 14.74 22.86 -8.43
N VAL A 74 14.76 21.57 -8.06
CA VAL A 74 14.12 21.08 -6.83
C VAL A 74 14.74 21.74 -5.59
N SER A 75 16.08 21.77 -5.47
CA SER A 75 16.74 22.41 -4.32
C SER A 75 16.33 23.87 -4.19
N ARG A 76 16.32 24.64 -5.30
CA ARG A 76 15.87 26.04 -5.29
C ARG A 76 14.42 26.20 -4.83
N ALA A 77 13.53 25.29 -5.23
CA ALA A 77 12.13 25.32 -4.81
C ALA A 77 11.99 25.04 -3.31
N LEU A 78 12.70 24.04 -2.78
CA LEU A 78 12.74 23.77 -1.35
C LEU A 78 13.32 24.94 -0.56
N ASP A 79 14.44 25.52 -1.00
CA ASP A 79 15.08 26.67 -0.34
C ASP A 79 14.18 27.91 -0.31
N TYR A 80 13.42 28.16 -1.39
CA TYR A 80 12.39 29.20 -1.43
C TYR A 80 11.33 28.93 -0.35
N THR A 81 10.78 27.73 -0.32
CA THR A 81 9.67 27.37 0.57
C THR A 81 10.08 27.38 2.04
N ILE A 82 11.28 26.90 2.35
CA ILE A 82 11.89 27.00 3.70
C ILE A 82 12.00 28.47 4.12
N THR A 83 12.51 29.32 3.22
CA THR A 83 12.68 30.75 3.47
C THR A 83 11.34 31.45 3.69
N ARG A 84 10.35 31.14 2.85
CA ARG A 84 8.98 31.68 2.95
C ARG A 84 8.33 31.24 4.25
N TYR A 85 8.36 29.94 4.55
CA TYR A 85 7.81 29.38 5.78
C TYR A 85 8.42 30.05 7.01
N ARG A 86 9.75 30.16 7.11
CA ARG A 86 10.41 30.79 8.26
C ARG A 86 10.05 32.27 8.45
N LYS A 87 9.65 32.98 7.40
CA LYS A 87 9.15 34.36 7.45
C LYS A 87 7.65 34.49 7.74
N SER A 88 6.88 33.40 7.60
CA SER A 88 5.43 33.40 7.81
C SER A 88 5.06 33.53 9.29
N ASP A 89 3.85 34.01 9.56
CA ASP A 89 3.32 34.11 10.92
C ASP A 89 3.14 32.72 11.55
N LYS A 90 3.96 32.41 12.56
CA LYS A 90 3.97 31.11 13.25
C LYS A 90 2.59 30.67 13.75
N ASN A 91 1.81 31.64 14.24
CA ASN A 91 0.49 31.40 14.81
C ASN A 91 -0.57 30.99 13.77
N LEU A 92 -0.24 30.89 12.48
CA LEU A 92 -1.18 30.56 11.40
C LEU A 92 -0.90 29.21 10.73
N ARG A 93 0.21 28.54 11.03
CA ARG A 93 0.72 27.41 10.22
C ARG A 93 -0.07 26.12 10.40
N PHE A 94 -0.46 25.83 11.64
CA PHE A 94 -1.28 24.67 12.03
C PHE A 94 -2.31 25.06 13.11
N GLN A 95 -2.86 26.27 12.98
CA GLN A 95 -3.81 26.85 13.95
C GLN A 95 -5.18 26.99 13.29
N THR A 96 -5.79 25.86 12.98
CA THR A 96 -7.02 25.75 12.18
C THR A 96 -8.06 24.93 12.95
N PRO A 97 -8.68 25.50 13.99
CA PRO A 97 -9.63 24.76 14.83
C PRO A 97 -10.96 24.45 14.13
N THR A 98 -11.22 24.97 12.92
CA THR A 98 -12.44 24.72 12.15
C THR A 98 -12.20 24.77 10.64
N GLY A 99 -12.75 23.82 9.89
CA GLY A 99 -13.03 23.92 8.44
C GLY A 99 -11.85 23.65 7.52
N ASP A 100 -10.67 24.16 7.84
CA ASP A 100 -9.45 23.99 7.02
C ASP A 100 -8.45 22.99 7.62
N SER A 101 -8.83 22.30 8.70
CA SER A 101 -7.94 21.43 9.46
C SER A 101 -7.30 20.35 8.59
N CYS A 102 -8.08 19.69 7.71
CA CYS A 102 -7.56 18.65 6.82
C CYS A 102 -6.46 19.19 5.89
N GLY A 103 -6.66 20.37 5.30
CA GLY A 103 -5.65 20.98 4.42
C GLY A 103 -4.38 21.35 5.18
N ALA A 104 -4.54 21.90 6.39
CA ALA A 104 -3.40 22.31 7.22
C ALA A 104 -2.62 21.10 7.74
N GLY A 105 -3.31 20.05 8.17
CA GLY A 105 -2.66 18.79 8.57
C GLY A 105 -1.85 18.19 7.42
N HIS A 106 -2.45 18.12 6.23
CA HIS A 106 -1.81 17.54 5.03
C HIS A 106 -0.54 18.28 4.60
N ASP A 107 -0.42 19.58 4.88
CA ASP A 107 0.79 20.38 4.63
C ASP A 107 2.02 19.87 5.41
N LEU A 108 1.83 19.14 6.51
CA LEU A 108 2.92 18.46 7.22
C LEU A 108 3.67 17.49 6.29
N MET A 109 2.99 16.91 5.30
CA MET A 109 3.56 15.93 4.37
C MET A 109 4.46 16.52 3.29
N PHE A 110 4.74 17.82 3.35
CA PHE A 110 5.95 18.36 2.74
C PHE A 110 7.24 17.71 3.28
N MET A 111 7.16 17.09 4.45
CA MET A 111 8.17 16.17 4.98
C MET A 111 8.63 15.13 3.96
N ASP A 112 7.75 14.54 3.14
CA ASP A 112 8.14 13.52 2.16
C ASP A 112 9.20 14.07 1.17
N ALA A 113 9.01 15.31 0.68
CA ALA A 113 9.93 15.96 -0.25
C ALA A 113 11.26 16.35 0.43
N LEU A 114 11.21 16.77 1.70
CA LEU A 114 12.40 17.12 2.50
C LEU A 114 13.24 15.88 2.84
N ALA A 115 12.60 14.78 3.23
CA ALA A 115 13.25 13.52 3.52
C ALA A 115 13.86 12.93 2.25
N GLU A 116 13.15 12.96 1.11
CA GLU A 116 13.69 12.56 -0.19
C GLU A 116 14.92 13.40 -0.57
N GLN A 117 14.84 14.73 -0.43
CA GLN A 117 15.95 15.60 -0.75
C GLN A 117 17.18 15.32 0.13
N THR A 118 16.96 15.17 1.44
CA THR A 118 18.03 14.83 2.39
C THR A 118 18.70 13.51 2.00
N ARG A 119 17.91 12.51 1.59
CA ARG A 119 18.44 11.21 1.13
C ARG A 119 19.30 11.34 -0.12
N GLN A 120 18.84 12.14 -1.08
CA GLN A 120 19.51 12.28 -2.39
C GLN A 120 20.78 13.13 -2.30
N THR A 121 20.83 14.14 -1.43
CA THR A 121 21.96 15.10 -1.39
C THR A 121 22.83 14.99 -0.14
N GLY A 122 22.34 14.37 0.93
CA GLY A 122 22.99 14.38 2.26
C GLY A 122 22.90 15.73 2.98
N GLU A 123 22.18 16.71 2.45
CA GLU A 123 22.11 18.05 3.02
C GLU A 123 21.08 18.12 4.15
N MET A 124 21.58 18.07 5.39
CA MET A 124 20.76 18.02 6.61
C MET A 124 19.80 19.21 6.80
N ARG A 125 20.03 20.35 6.13
CA ARG A 125 19.16 21.54 6.27
C ARG A 125 17.69 21.26 5.94
N PHE A 126 17.41 20.29 5.05
CA PHE A 126 16.06 19.95 4.63
C PHE A 126 15.32 19.20 5.74
N ILE A 127 15.92 18.15 6.30
CA ILE A 127 15.30 17.43 7.41
C ILE A 127 15.26 18.24 8.71
N GLU A 128 16.24 19.13 8.94
CA GLU A 128 16.20 20.09 10.06
C GLU A 128 15.01 21.03 9.95
N PHE A 129 14.66 21.47 8.74
CA PHE A 129 13.43 22.21 8.50
C PHE A 129 12.19 21.34 8.70
N GLY A 130 12.22 20.06 8.31
CA GLY A 130 11.15 19.10 8.62
C GLY A 130 10.88 18.99 10.13
N ARG A 131 11.94 19.05 10.96
CA ARG A 131 11.81 19.10 12.43
C ARG A 131 11.12 20.39 12.89
N GLU A 132 11.46 21.54 12.31
CA GLU A 132 10.78 22.82 12.60
C GLU A 132 9.28 22.75 12.26
N LEU A 133 8.96 22.21 11.08
CA LEU A 133 7.59 22.01 10.60
C LEU A 133 6.80 21.10 11.55
N TYR A 134 7.38 19.96 11.93
CA TYR A 134 6.73 19.01 12.84
C TYR A 134 6.56 19.55 14.27
N ALA A 135 7.49 20.39 14.73
CA ALA A 135 7.37 21.07 16.01
C ALA A 135 6.20 22.06 16.02
N ASP A 136 6.03 22.86 14.96
CA ASP A 136 4.89 23.77 14.80
C ASP A 136 3.57 22.98 14.71
N TYR A 137 3.52 21.88 13.93
CA TYR A 137 2.35 21.00 13.84
C TYR A 137 1.97 20.36 15.18
N SER A 138 2.97 19.90 15.95
CA SER A 138 2.78 19.21 17.22
C SER A 138 2.23 20.09 18.35
N VAL A 139 2.26 21.41 18.19
CA VAL A 139 1.66 22.38 19.13
C VAL A 139 0.43 23.09 18.55
N GLY A 140 0.11 22.85 17.27
CA GLY A 140 -1.01 23.46 16.59
C GLY A 140 -2.36 23.01 17.13
N GLU A 141 -3.32 23.92 17.21
CA GLU A 141 -4.72 23.59 17.55
C GLU A 141 -5.51 23.33 16.26
N MET A 142 -5.91 22.08 16.08
CA MET A 142 -6.60 21.55 14.90
C MET A 142 -7.81 20.70 15.33
N GLU A 143 -8.67 20.35 14.39
CA GLU A 143 -9.75 19.40 14.64
C GLU A 143 -9.17 18.02 14.98
N TRP A 144 -9.86 17.29 15.86
CA TRP A 144 -9.36 16.04 16.44
C TRP A 144 -8.89 15.03 15.39
N HIS A 145 -9.55 14.98 14.22
CA HIS A 145 -9.23 14.05 13.14
C HIS A 145 -7.90 14.35 12.43
N GLU A 146 -7.25 15.47 12.73
CA GLU A 146 -5.93 15.84 12.20
C GLU A 146 -4.83 15.85 13.27
N THR A 147 -5.15 15.54 14.53
CA THR A 147 -4.19 15.63 15.63
C THR A 147 -3.44 14.33 15.91
N ASP A 148 -3.80 13.21 15.27
CA ASP A 148 -3.24 11.88 15.55
C ASP A 148 -1.72 11.80 15.34
N GLY A 149 -1.20 12.57 14.39
CA GLY A 149 0.24 12.64 14.11
C GLY A 149 1.04 13.45 15.12
N GLN A 150 0.40 14.21 16.03
CA GLN A 150 1.12 15.09 16.95
C GLN A 150 1.94 14.26 17.93
N ILE A 151 3.18 14.66 18.21
CA ILE A 151 4.10 13.85 19.02
C ILE A 151 3.53 13.47 20.39
N LYS A 152 2.77 14.38 21.04
CA LYS A 152 2.11 14.11 22.32
C LYS A 152 1.04 13.03 22.22
N ARG A 153 0.30 12.97 21.10
CA ARG A 153 -0.71 11.93 20.85
C ARG A 153 -0.03 10.61 20.55
N LEU A 154 1.01 10.60 19.72
CA LEU A 154 1.77 9.38 19.42
C LEU A 154 2.40 8.77 20.68
N LEU A 155 2.92 9.59 21.60
CA LEU A 155 3.54 9.14 22.85
C LEU A 155 2.55 8.89 24.01
N SER A 156 1.26 9.21 23.88
CA SER A 156 0.26 8.91 24.91
C SER A 156 -0.39 7.54 24.72
N ASP A 157 -1.35 7.18 25.57
CA ASP A 157 -2.17 5.96 25.41
C ASP A 157 -3.43 6.19 24.53
N GLU A 158 -3.60 7.39 23.97
CA GLU A 158 -4.78 7.69 23.16
C GLU A 158 -4.75 6.95 21.82
N PRO A 159 -5.88 6.40 21.36
CA PRO A 159 -5.96 5.69 20.08
C PRO A 159 -5.86 6.66 18.90
N ILE A 160 -5.39 6.14 17.77
CA ILE A 160 -5.51 6.81 16.46
C ILE A 160 -6.92 6.58 15.93
N VAL A 161 -7.64 7.66 15.62
CA VAL A 161 -9.07 7.62 15.28
C VAL A 161 -9.46 8.57 14.16
N GLY A 162 -8.61 9.52 13.81
CA GLY A 162 -8.83 10.59 12.85
C GLY A 162 -8.87 10.15 11.40
N HIS A 163 -8.53 11.08 10.51
CA HIS A 163 -8.65 10.87 9.07
C HIS A 163 -7.67 9.77 8.61
N GLY A 164 -8.15 8.74 7.92
CA GLY A 164 -7.38 7.50 7.69
C GLY A 164 -6.08 7.70 6.95
N ALA A 165 -6.13 8.34 5.77
CA ALA A 165 -4.95 8.58 4.97
C ALA A 165 -3.94 9.46 5.72
N HIS A 166 -4.44 10.52 6.37
CA HIS A 166 -3.63 11.49 7.13
C HIS A 166 -2.96 10.85 8.35
N ALA A 167 -3.71 10.13 9.17
CA ALA A 167 -3.20 9.45 10.35
C ALA A 167 -2.07 8.47 10.00
N VAL A 168 -2.19 7.76 8.88
CA VAL A 168 -1.15 6.83 8.41
C VAL A 168 0.06 7.56 7.83
N GLU A 169 -0.14 8.56 6.97
CA GLU A 169 0.98 9.29 6.37
C GLU A 169 1.79 10.08 7.40
N TYR A 170 1.14 10.62 8.44
CA TYR A 170 1.82 11.33 9.52
C TYR A 170 2.85 10.46 10.23
N LEU A 171 2.70 9.13 10.26
CA LEU A 171 3.70 8.23 10.85
C LEU A 171 5.05 8.28 10.12
N ARG A 172 5.08 8.67 8.84
CA ARG A 172 6.35 8.83 8.11
C ARG A 172 7.16 10.03 8.59
N VAL A 173 6.54 10.98 9.27
CA VAL A 173 7.20 12.19 9.79
C VAL A 173 8.18 11.86 10.92
N PRO A 174 7.76 11.27 12.05
CA PRO A 174 8.70 10.85 13.09
C PRO A 174 9.65 9.75 12.59
N LEU A 175 9.22 8.87 11.67
CA LEU A 175 10.13 7.88 11.06
C LEU A 175 11.30 8.54 10.33
N SER A 176 11.02 9.55 9.49
CA SER A 176 12.04 10.28 8.74
C SER A 176 12.95 11.10 9.66
N LEU A 177 12.38 11.72 10.70
CA LEU A 177 13.18 12.46 11.68
C LEU A 177 14.10 11.52 12.48
N ALA A 178 13.62 10.35 12.88
CA ALA A 178 14.43 9.33 13.53
C ALA A 178 15.59 8.87 12.63
N GLU A 179 15.32 8.65 11.33
CA GLU A 179 16.32 8.19 10.37
C GLU A 179 17.53 9.14 10.25
N TYR A 180 17.27 10.43 10.06
CA TYR A 180 18.36 11.36 9.77
C TYR A 180 18.90 12.08 11.01
N LEU A 181 18.09 12.28 12.05
CA LEU A 181 18.51 13.02 13.25
C LEU A 181 18.93 12.10 14.40
N GLY A 182 18.60 10.81 14.35
CA GLY A 182 19.00 9.82 15.36
C GLY A 182 18.37 10.05 16.74
N ASP A 183 17.24 10.74 16.81
CA ASP A 183 16.53 11.05 18.05
C ASP A 183 15.54 9.92 18.42
N GLU A 184 15.75 9.32 19.60
CA GLU A 184 15.00 8.16 20.08
C GLU A 184 13.52 8.48 20.33
N ASP A 185 13.18 9.73 20.66
CA ASP A 185 11.78 10.13 20.91
C ASP A 185 10.93 10.03 19.63
N TYR A 186 11.52 10.35 18.47
CA TYR A 186 10.83 10.18 17.19
C TYR A 186 10.66 8.70 16.82
N LEU A 187 11.67 7.86 17.08
CA LEU A 187 11.53 6.43 16.83
C LEU A 187 10.44 5.83 17.72
N ALA A 188 10.40 6.21 19.00
CA ALA A 188 9.36 5.79 19.93
C ALA A 188 7.97 6.27 19.49
N ALA A 189 7.84 7.53 19.05
CA ALA A 189 6.58 8.08 18.52
C ALA A 189 6.09 7.29 17.29
N PHE A 190 6.97 6.98 16.33
CA PHE A 190 6.64 6.16 15.18
C PHE A 190 6.19 4.75 15.59
N GLN A 191 6.96 4.07 16.46
CA GLN A 191 6.65 2.71 16.92
C GLN A 191 5.30 2.66 17.66
N ASN A 192 5.04 3.62 18.55
CA ASN A 192 3.76 3.73 19.24
C ASN A 192 2.60 3.98 18.27
N GLY A 193 2.83 4.83 17.26
CA GLY A 193 1.86 5.06 16.19
C GLY A 193 1.49 3.77 15.44
N MET A 194 2.48 2.97 15.05
CA MET A 194 2.23 1.67 14.40
C MET A 194 1.44 0.71 15.31
N VAL A 195 1.81 0.61 16.60
CA VAL A 195 1.08 -0.20 17.59
C VAL A 195 -0.40 0.22 17.69
N LYS A 196 -0.71 1.50 17.54
CA LYS A 196 -2.09 2.04 17.58
C LYS A 196 -2.87 1.83 16.29
N ILE A 197 -2.20 1.82 15.13
CA ILE A 197 -2.84 1.57 13.82
C ILE A 197 -3.11 0.09 13.59
N GLU A 198 -2.22 -0.80 14.00
CA GLU A 198 -2.36 -2.24 13.71
C GLU A 198 -3.71 -2.87 14.12
N PRO A 199 -4.31 -2.52 15.28
CA PRO A 199 -5.66 -2.99 15.64
C PRO A 199 -6.76 -2.59 14.65
N ALA A 200 -6.56 -1.53 13.85
CA ALA A 200 -7.49 -1.06 12.84
C ALA A 200 -7.29 -1.73 11.47
N ILE A 201 -6.29 -2.61 11.32
CA ILE A 201 -6.05 -3.35 10.09
C ILE A 201 -7.05 -4.50 9.94
N GLY A 202 -7.83 -4.46 8.87
CA GLY A 202 -8.83 -5.47 8.52
C GLY A 202 -8.24 -6.75 7.93
N ILE A 203 -9.12 -7.65 7.50
CA ILE A 203 -8.73 -9.01 7.14
C ILE A 203 -7.84 -9.07 5.90
N GLY A 204 -8.01 -8.13 4.97
CA GLY A 204 -7.23 -7.97 3.74
C GLY A 204 -6.02 -7.04 3.87
N GLY A 205 -5.71 -6.54 5.06
CA GLY A 205 -4.51 -5.71 5.32
C GLY A 205 -4.72 -4.20 5.23
N GLY A 206 -5.88 -3.72 4.78
CA GLY A 206 -6.24 -2.29 4.79
C GLY A 206 -6.60 -1.81 6.19
N VAL A 207 -6.23 -0.57 6.51
CA VAL A 207 -6.72 0.11 7.72
C VAL A 207 -8.18 0.51 7.47
N LYS A 208 -9.08 0.16 8.38
CA LYS A 208 -10.49 0.52 8.26
C LYS A 208 -10.63 2.04 8.29
N SER A 209 -11.18 2.60 7.22
CA SER A 209 -11.39 4.04 7.09
C SER A 209 -12.43 4.30 5.98
N ASP A 210 -13.47 5.03 6.35
CA ASP A 210 -14.36 5.75 5.44
C ASP A 210 -14.27 7.21 5.87
N GLU A 211 -13.23 7.89 5.36
CA GLU A 211 -12.65 9.14 5.87
C GLU A 211 -12.01 9.00 7.26
N GLN A 212 -12.67 8.38 8.24
CA GLN A 212 -12.18 8.28 9.62
C GLN A 212 -11.87 6.84 10.02
N ILE A 213 -10.80 6.65 10.80
CA ILE A 213 -10.47 5.35 11.40
C ILE A 213 -11.50 5.00 12.47
N SER A 214 -11.90 5.94 13.32
CA SER A 214 -12.91 5.74 14.36
C SER A 214 -13.45 7.09 14.84
N LEU A 215 -14.08 7.10 16.01
CA LEU A 215 -14.43 8.31 16.73
C LEU A 215 -13.66 8.37 18.07
N PRO A 216 -13.42 9.57 18.63
CA PRO A 216 -12.82 9.70 19.96
C PRO A 216 -13.54 8.85 21.00
N GLY A 217 -12.80 8.03 21.73
CA GLY A 217 -13.34 7.10 22.74
C GLY A 217 -13.94 5.80 22.20
N ILE A 218 -13.95 5.58 20.88
CA ILE A 218 -14.42 4.34 20.25
C ILE A 218 -13.22 3.57 19.68
N ALA A 219 -13.06 2.32 20.12
CA ALA A 219 -12.00 1.45 19.62
C ALA A 219 -12.13 1.22 18.08
N PRO A 220 -11.02 1.26 17.33
CA PRO A 220 -11.05 1.15 15.88
C PRO A 220 -11.19 -0.32 15.44
N ILE A 221 -12.32 -0.95 15.74
CA ILE A 221 -12.58 -2.36 15.38
C ILE A 221 -12.80 -2.46 13.85
N PRO A 222 -12.00 -3.26 13.11
CA PRO A 222 -12.09 -3.39 11.66
C PRO A 222 -13.09 -4.48 11.29
N LEU A 223 -14.35 -4.09 11.16
CA LEU A 223 -15.39 -4.99 10.69
C LEU A 223 -15.27 -5.18 9.16
N PRO A 224 -15.48 -6.39 8.65
CA PRO A 224 -15.58 -6.66 7.21
C PRO A 224 -16.54 -5.76 6.42
N GLU A 225 -17.56 -5.20 7.08
CA GLU A 225 -18.54 -4.28 6.50
C GLU A 225 -18.08 -2.81 6.46
N ASN A 226 -17.00 -2.46 7.14
CA ASN A 226 -16.48 -1.09 7.11
C ASN A 226 -15.96 -0.70 5.72
N GLY A 227 -15.85 0.60 5.48
CA GLY A 227 -15.08 1.13 4.37
C GLY A 227 -13.59 0.97 4.63
N TYR A 228 -12.87 0.58 3.58
CA TYR A 228 -11.42 0.58 3.51
C TYR A 228 -11.04 1.45 2.31
N GLU A 229 -10.58 2.66 2.61
CA GLU A 229 -10.24 3.68 1.61
C GLU A 229 -8.91 3.38 0.91
N ILE A 230 -8.87 3.49 -0.41
CA ILE A 230 -7.63 3.25 -1.18
C ILE A 230 -6.51 4.27 -0.91
N CYS A 231 -6.83 5.52 -0.54
CA CYS A 231 -5.81 6.49 -0.13
C CYS A 231 -5.14 6.06 1.17
N THR A 232 -5.92 5.62 2.15
CA THR A 232 -5.40 4.99 3.37
C THR A 232 -4.54 3.76 3.03
N MET A 233 -4.95 2.91 2.07
CA MET A 233 -4.12 1.78 1.62
C MET A 233 -2.79 2.22 0.99
N PHE A 234 -2.82 3.25 0.14
CA PHE A 234 -1.63 3.81 -0.48
C PHE A 234 -0.65 4.35 0.57
N GLU A 235 -1.14 5.16 1.51
CA GLU A 235 -0.32 5.73 2.56
C GLU A 235 0.26 4.65 3.48
N MET A 236 -0.51 3.58 3.74
CA MET A 236 -0.07 2.45 4.55
C MET A 236 1.01 1.63 3.85
N ILE A 237 0.86 1.33 2.56
CA ILE A 237 1.93 0.69 1.77
C ILE A 237 3.21 1.51 1.83
N MET A 238 3.11 2.84 1.62
CA MET A 238 4.27 3.73 1.68
C MET A 238 4.93 3.71 3.06
N ALA A 239 4.14 3.85 4.13
CA ALA A 239 4.64 3.82 5.50
C ALA A 239 5.34 2.48 5.79
N LEU A 240 4.68 1.34 5.57
CA LEU A 240 5.21 0.00 5.84
C LEU A 240 6.53 -0.29 5.12
N LEU A 241 6.63 0.07 3.83
CA LEU A 241 7.83 -0.17 3.04
C LEU A 241 9.00 0.71 3.49
N GLU A 242 8.76 1.97 3.86
CA GLU A 242 9.79 2.84 4.43
C GLU A 242 10.20 2.39 5.83
N SER A 243 9.26 1.94 6.65
CA SER A 243 9.53 1.39 7.98
C SER A 243 10.40 0.14 7.88
N ALA A 244 10.12 -0.78 6.96
CA ALA A 244 10.94 -1.96 6.71
C ALA A 244 12.36 -1.57 6.26
N ARG A 245 12.48 -0.59 5.35
CA ARG A 245 13.78 -0.09 4.85
C ARG A 245 14.64 0.47 5.97
N PHE A 246 14.06 1.28 6.84
CA PHE A 246 14.80 1.95 7.90
C PHE A 246 15.09 1.03 9.09
N THR A 247 14.09 0.30 9.58
CA THR A 247 14.20 -0.49 10.82
C THR A 247 14.75 -1.90 10.60
N GLY A 248 14.70 -2.42 9.37
CA GLY A 248 15.00 -3.82 9.07
C GLY A 248 13.98 -4.84 9.60
N ASN A 249 12.86 -4.37 10.19
CA ASN A 249 11.81 -5.22 10.72
C ASN A 249 10.89 -5.74 9.60
N PHE A 250 10.93 -7.06 9.36
CA PHE A 250 10.20 -7.70 8.27
C PHE A 250 8.71 -7.90 8.56
N HIS A 251 8.24 -7.66 9.79
CA HIS A 251 6.80 -7.59 10.11
C HIS A 251 6.07 -6.57 9.22
N TYR A 252 6.71 -5.42 8.94
CA TYR A 252 6.11 -4.42 8.06
C TYR A 252 5.99 -4.91 6.61
N LEU A 253 6.90 -5.78 6.15
CA LEU A 253 6.80 -6.42 4.83
C LEU A 253 5.67 -7.45 4.78
N ASP A 254 5.41 -8.17 5.89
CA ASP A 254 4.28 -9.08 5.99
C ASP A 254 2.94 -8.33 5.92
N LEU A 255 2.84 -7.18 6.59
CA LEU A 255 1.68 -6.28 6.47
C LEU A 255 1.53 -5.72 5.05
N ALA A 256 2.64 -5.28 4.43
CA ALA A 256 2.61 -4.72 3.08
C ALA A 256 2.22 -5.77 2.03
N GLU A 257 2.75 -7.00 2.15
CA GLU A 257 2.39 -8.14 1.32
C GLU A 257 0.89 -8.46 1.44
N LYS A 258 0.37 -8.51 2.68
CA LYS A 258 -1.04 -8.80 2.93
C LYS A 258 -1.94 -7.72 2.33
N LEU A 259 -1.65 -6.45 2.57
CA LEU A 259 -2.39 -5.31 2.00
C LEU A 259 -2.36 -5.33 0.47
N PHE A 260 -1.18 -5.48 -0.12
CA PHE A 260 -1.00 -5.41 -1.56
C PHE A 260 -1.66 -6.56 -2.31
N LEU A 261 -1.62 -7.79 -1.77
CA LEU A 261 -2.15 -8.97 -2.46
C LEU A 261 -3.65 -9.21 -2.23
N ASN A 262 -4.27 -8.46 -1.32
CA ASN A 262 -5.68 -8.62 -0.97
C ASN A 262 -6.46 -7.32 -1.20
N ASP A 263 -6.54 -6.41 -0.22
CA ASP A 263 -7.41 -5.23 -0.30
C ASP A 263 -7.07 -4.34 -1.52
N VAL A 264 -5.79 -4.12 -1.83
CA VAL A 264 -5.39 -3.34 -3.02
C VAL A 264 -5.88 -3.99 -4.32
N GLN A 265 -5.78 -5.32 -4.44
CA GLN A 265 -6.25 -6.03 -5.64
C GLN A 265 -7.77 -6.04 -5.71
N ALA A 266 -8.45 -6.07 -4.57
CA ALA A 266 -9.91 -6.03 -4.47
C ALA A 266 -10.49 -4.64 -4.81
N ALA A 267 -9.70 -3.58 -4.64
CA ALA A 267 -10.09 -2.20 -4.88
C ALA A 267 -10.11 -1.83 -6.37
N VAL A 268 -9.32 -2.52 -7.19
CA VAL A 268 -9.14 -2.20 -8.62
C VAL A 268 -9.80 -3.27 -9.48
N THR A 269 -10.52 -2.84 -10.51
CA THR A 269 -11.12 -3.77 -11.48
C THR A 269 -10.07 -4.53 -12.27
N ASN A 270 -10.36 -5.78 -12.64
CA ASN A 270 -9.41 -6.66 -13.34
C ASN A 270 -8.93 -6.14 -14.71
N ASP A 271 -9.69 -5.23 -15.33
CA ASP A 271 -9.29 -4.57 -16.58
C ASP A 271 -8.43 -3.30 -16.35
N GLY A 272 -8.20 -2.93 -15.09
CA GLY A 272 -7.41 -1.78 -14.66
C GLY A 272 -8.05 -0.42 -14.95
N ARG A 273 -9.35 -0.37 -15.33
CA ARG A 273 -9.98 0.88 -15.78
C ARG A 273 -10.68 1.67 -14.67
N ARG A 274 -11.00 1.01 -13.57
CA ARG A 274 -11.83 1.57 -12.48
C ARG A 274 -11.35 1.09 -11.12
N THR A 275 -11.69 1.86 -10.10
CA THR A 275 -11.42 1.56 -8.69
C THR A 275 -12.67 1.82 -7.85
N THR A 276 -12.70 1.29 -6.63
CA THR A 276 -13.55 1.81 -5.54
C THR A 276 -12.83 2.96 -4.83
N TYR A 277 -13.58 3.90 -4.24
CA TYR A 277 -13.00 4.83 -3.26
C TYR A 277 -12.86 4.12 -1.91
N CYS A 278 -13.98 3.59 -1.41
CA CYS A 278 -14.06 2.69 -0.27
C CYS A 278 -14.52 1.30 -0.77
N LEU A 279 -13.79 0.26 -0.44
CA LEU A 279 -14.29 -1.12 -0.55
C LEU A 279 -14.72 -1.64 0.82
N SER A 280 -15.61 -2.62 0.85
CA SER A 280 -15.81 -3.48 2.00
C SER A 280 -15.26 -4.88 1.75
N GLN A 281 -14.77 -5.54 2.79
CA GLN A 281 -14.26 -6.89 2.69
C GLN A 281 -15.41 -7.91 2.60
N ASN A 282 -16.57 -7.58 3.16
CA ASN A 282 -17.87 -8.16 2.83
C ASN A 282 -18.67 -7.15 2.00
N GLN A 283 -18.67 -7.32 0.67
CA GLN A 283 -19.21 -6.38 -0.30
C GLN A 283 -20.39 -6.98 -1.09
N PRO A 284 -21.62 -6.95 -0.54
CA PRO A 284 -22.82 -7.47 -1.21
C PRO A 284 -23.35 -6.58 -2.34
N ALA A 285 -22.90 -5.32 -2.39
CA ALA A 285 -23.20 -4.34 -3.42
C ALA A 285 -22.10 -3.27 -3.42
N ALA A 286 -21.93 -2.59 -4.55
CA ALA A 286 -21.10 -1.40 -4.70
C ALA A 286 -21.86 -0.43 -5.60
N THR A 287 -22.53 0.56 -5.00
CA THR A 287 -23.44 1.45 -5.73
C THR A 287 -23.36 2.88 -5.24
N HIS A 288 -23.64 3.83 -6.13
CA HIS A 288 -23.69 5.25 -5.83
C HIS A 288 -24.79 5.60 -4.82
N THR A 289 -25.88 4.81 -4.80
CA THR A 289 -26.98 4.97 -3.84
C THR A 289 -26.56 4.67 -2.39
N MET A 290 -25.52 3.84 -2.18
CA MET A 290 -24.93 3.64 -0.85
C MET A 290 -24.11 4.86 -0.39
N GLY A 291 -23.70 5.70 -1.35
CA GLY A 291 -22.89 6.88 -1.17
C GLY A 291 -21.92 7.04 -2.34
N THR A 292 -21.50 8.27 -2.62
CA THR A 292 -20.60 8.61 -3.74
C THR A 292 -19.21 7.93 -3.66
N ARG A 293 -18.85 7.34 -2.52
CA ARG A 293 -17.59 6.60 -2.30
C ARG A 293 -17.71 5.08 -2.51
N TRP A 294 -18.92 4.57 -2.72
CA TRP A 294 -19.25 3.13 -2.64
C TRP A 294 -19.55 2.49 -4.00
N ASP A 295 -19.58 3.28 -5.07
CA ASP A 295 -19.64 2.82 -6.45
C ASP A 295 -18.25 2.42 -6.98
N ILE A 296 -18.21 1.94 -8.23
CA ILE A 296 -16.96 1.67 -8.93
C ILE A 296 -16.81 2.71 -10.04
N SER A 297 -15.81 3.58 -9.92
CA SER A 297 -15.63 4.72 -10.82
C SER A 297 -14.29 4.68 -11.55
N ALA A 298 -14.27 5.27 -12.75
CA ALA A 298 -13.05 5.55 -13.48
C ALA A 298 -12.26 6.75 -12.92
N THR A 299 -12.92 7.68 -12.21
CA THR A 299 -12.29 8.94 -11.75
C THR A 299 -12.65 9.39 -10.33
N HIS A 300 -13.84 9.03 -9.80
CA HIS A 300 -14.42 9.55 -8.55
C HIS A 300 -14.33 11.08 -8.45
N ASP A 301 -14.62 11.77 -9.56
CA ASP A 301 -14.51 13.24 -9.67
C ASP A 301 -15.69 13.98 -9.02
N ASP A 302 -16.70 13.25 -8.56
CA ASP A 302 -17.81 13.70 -7.73
C ASP A 302 -17.54 13.57 -6.21
N VAL A 303 -16.41 12.97 -5.82
CA VAL A 303 -15.93 12.89 -4.43
C VAL A 303 -14.64 13.69 -4.26
N ALA A 304 -13.54 13.09 -4.72
CA ALA A 304 -12.18 13.60 -4.69
C ALA A 304 -11.33 12.67 -5.58
N VAL A 305 -10.57 13.24 -6.51
CA VAL A 305 -9.77 12.48 -7.49
C VAL A 305 -8.45 11.99 -6.87
N CYS A 306 -8.46 11.58 -5.60
CA CYS A 306 -7.27 11.08 -4.90
C CYS A 306 -7.09 9.56 -5.09
N CYS A 307 -8.18 8.81 -5.08
CA CYS A 307 -8.20 7.35 -5.14
C CYS A 307 -7.54 6.80 -6.41
N VAL A 308 -7.93 7.30 -7.59
CA VAL A 308 -7.48 6.84 -8.90
C VAL A 308 -5.97 7.06 -9.13
N PRO A 309 -5.40 8.27 -8.95
CA PRO A 309 -3.96 8.44 -9.11
C PRO A 309 -3.16 7.68 -8.03
N ASN A 310 -3.69 7.47 -6.83
CA ASN A 310 -3.00 6.69 -5.80
C ASN A 310 -3.01 5.20 -6.12
N ALA A 311 -4.13 4.64 -6.59
CA ALA A 311 -4.23 3.25 -7.06
C ALA A 311 -3.12 2.91 -8.06
N GLY A 312 -2.92 3.77 -9.06
CA GLY A 312 -1.90 3.59 -10.09
C GLY A 312 -0.45 3.66 -9.59
N LYS A 313 -0.20 4.22 -8.40
CA LYS A 313 1.15 4.31 -7.81
C LYS A 313 1.53 3.09 -6.97
N ILE A 314 0.55 2.38 -6.40
CA ILE A 314 0.81 1.32 -5.41
C ILE A 314 1.71 0.22 -5.98
N LEU A 315 1.35 -0.36 -7.13
CA LEU A 315 2.14 -1.45 -7.73
C LEU A 315 3.58 -1.02 -8.05
N PRO A 316 3.84 0.12 -8.74
CA PRO A 316 5.20 0.60 -8.96
C PRO A 316 6.01 0.80 -7.67
N ILE A 317 5.38 1.30 -6.60
CA ILE A 317 6.03 1.49 -5.29
C ILE A 317 6.38 0.14 -4.66
N PHE A 318 5.45 -0.80 -4.66
CA PHE A 318 5.63 -2.15 -4.15
C PHE A 318 6.76 -2.87 -4.90
N ALA A 319 6.72 -2.83 -6.24
CA ALA A 319 7.72 -3.44 -7.10
C ALA A 319 9.13 -2.87 -6.88
N ARG A 320 9.25 -1.55 -6.66
CA ARG A 320 10.54 -0.89 -6.36
C ARG A 320 11.16 -1.34 -5.03
N ARG A 321 10.39 -1.96 -4.13
CA ARG A 321 10.82 -2.40 -2.81
C ARG A 321 10.95 -3.93 -2.71
N MET A 322 10.83 -4.66 -3.83
CA MET A 322 10.99 -6.12 -3.84
C MET A 322 12.40 -6.59 -3.53
N VAL A 323 13.41 -5.81 -3.91
CA VAL A 323 14.83 -6.09 -3.66
C VAL A 323 15.50 -4.85 -3.07
N ALA A 324 16.26 -5.05 -2.01
CA ALA A 324 17.10 -4.02 -1.41
C ALA A 324 18.58 -4.37 -1.58
N LEU A 325 19.40 -3.33 -1.75
CA LEU A 325 20.85 -3.42 -1.90
C LEU A 325 21.53 -2.66 -0.76
N ALA A 326 22.49 -3.31 -0.12
CA ALA A 326 23.45 -2.69 0.80
C ALA A 326 24.88 -3.17 0.43
N GLU A 327 25.90 -2.64 1.10
CA GLU A 327 27.32 -2.76 0.70
C GLU A 327 27.76 -4.19 0.29
N ASN A 328 27.34 -5.22 1.04
CA ASN A 328 27.65 -6.64 0.76
C ASN A 328 26.41 -7.54 0.90
N LEU A 329 25.22 -6.99 0.62
CA LEU A 329 23.95 -7.66 0.85
C LEU A 329 22.96 -7.34 -0.28
N VAL A 330 22.36 -8.38 -0.85
CA VAL A 330 21.13 -8.28 -1.64
C VAL A 330 20.01 -8.93 -0.84
N SER A 331 18.98 -8.16 -0.47
CA SER A 331 17.84 -8.67 0.30
C SER A 331 16.60 -8.75 -0.59
N PHE A 332 16.10 -9.97 -0.81
CA PHE A 332 14.86 -10.29 -1.50
C PHE A 332 13.71 -10.21 -0.50
N GLN A 333 13.04 -9.04 -0.49
CA GLN A 333 12.07 -8.63 0.51
C GLN A 333 10.64 -8.98 0.12
N LEU A 334 10.29 -8.89 -1.17
CA LEU A 334 8.96 -9.25 -1.68
C LEU A 334 9.09 -10.11 -2.93
N TYR A 335 8.08 -10.93 -3.19
CA TYR A 335 8.15 -11.99 -4.20
C TYR A 335 7.15 -11.77 -5.33
N GLY A 336 7.61 -12.02 -6.56
CA GLY A 336 6.89 -11.83 -7.80
C GLY A 336 7.85 -11.79 -8.99
N PRO A 337 7.37 -11.90 -10.23
CA PRO A 337 8.24 -11.88 -11.41
C PRO A 337 8.92 -10.50 -11.55
N MET A 338 10.25 -10.49 -11.56
CA MET A 338 11.04 -9.26 -11.67
C MET A 338 12.44 -9.53 -12.22
N ALA A 339 13.06 -8.51 -12.83
CA ALA A 339 14.49 -8.47 -13.14
C ALA A 339 15.08 -7.12 -12.72
N ALA A 340 16.31 -7.12 -12.22
CA ALA A 340 17.03 -5.89 -11.85
C ALA A 340 18.53 -6.03 -12.11
N ASN A 341 19.14 -4.92 -12.54
CA ASN A 341 20.58 -4.77 -12.67
C ASN A 341 21.08 -3.98 -11.48
N LEU A 342 21.98 -4.56 -10.70
CA LEU A 342 22.53 -3.98 -9.48
C LEU A 342 24.04 -3.75 -9.64
N GLN A 343 24.60 -2.87 -8.82
CA GLN A 343 26.04 -2.61 -8.75
C GLN A 343 26.54 -2.92 -7.35
N MET A 344 27.54 -3.79 -7.21
CA MET A 344 28.14 -4.14 -5.92
C MET A 344 29.65 -4.28 -6.09
N GLN A 345 30.42 -3.64 -5.20
CA GLN A 345 31.89 -3.66 -5.26
C GLN A 345 32.46 -3.29 -6.66
N GLY A 346 31.80 -2.35 -7.36
CA GLY A 346 32.18 -1.93 -8.72
C GLY A 346 31.93 -2.95 -9.82
N LYS A 347 31.15 -4.01 -9.56
CA LYS A 347 30.76 -5.03 -10.53
C LYS A 347 29.24 -5.05 -10.71
N GLU A 348 28.80 -5.33 -11.93
CA GLU A 348 27.40 -5.54 -12.25
C GLU A 348 26.91 -6.91 -11.76
N LEU A 349 25.70 -6.94 -11.21
CA LEU A 349 24.96 -8.13 -10.82
C LEU A 349 23.61 -8.14 -11.52
N LEU A 350 23.21 -9.29 -12.06
CA LEU A 350 21.89 -9.49 -12.65
C LEU A 350 21.07 -10.36 -11.71
N VAL A 351 19.96 -9.83 -11.19
CA VAL A 351 19.04 -10.59 -10.35
C VAL A 351 17.69 -10.73 -11.03
N ARG A 352 17.10 -11.92 -10.94
CA ARG A 352 15.81 -12.22 -11.57
C ARG A 352 15.02 -13.20 -10.73
N GLN A 353 13.80 -12.86 -10.39
CA GLN A 353 12.85 -13.77 -9.76
C GLN A 353 11.93 -14.35 -10.84
N GLU A 354 11.92 -15.68 -10.95
CA GLU A 354 10.94 -16.44 -11.72
C GLU A 354 9.97 -17.10 -10.75
N THR A 355 8.72 -16.64 -10.77
CA THR A 355 7.66 -17.22 -9.96
C THR A 355 6.27 -16.75 -10.43
N ALA A 356 5.25 -17.56 -10.19
CA ALA A 356 3.83 -17.20 -10.18
C ALA A 356 3.32 -16.89 -8.76
N TYR A 357 4.21 -16.64 -7.79
CA TYR A 357 3.84 -16.16 -6.45
C TYR A 357 2.90 -14.95 -6.57
N PRO A 358 1.80 -14.90 -5.79
CA PRO A 358 1.47 -15.73 -4.64
C PRO A 358 0.71 -17.03 -4.94
N PHE A 359 0.51 -17.41 -6.21
CA PHE A 359 -0.30 -18.59 -6.57
C PHE A 359 0.47 -19.91 -6.58
N GLU A 360 1.79 -19.85 -6.48
CA GLU A 360 2.68 -20.99 -6.28
C GLU A 360 3.61 -20.76 -5.09
N GLU A 361 4.23 -21.84 -4.65
CA GLU A 361 5.07 -21.86 -3.45
C GLU A 361 6.55 -21.68 -3.76
N GLN A 362 6.96 -21.96 -5.00
CA GLN A 362 8.35 -21.94 -5.43
C GLN A 362 8.72 -20.58 -6.05
N ILE A 363 9.86 -20.05 -5.63
CA ILE A 363 10.48 -18.84 -6.18
C ILE A 363 11.89 -19.24 -6.62
N THR A 364 12.18 -19.11 -7.91
CA THR A 364 13.53 -19.31 -8.44
C THR A 364 14.21 -17.95 -8.61
N VAL A 365 15.26 -17.72 -7.84
CA VAL A 365 16.04 -16.48 -7.89
C VAL A 365 17.35 -16.74 -8.60
N HIS A 366 17.52 -16.17 -9.78
CA HIS A 366 18.78 -16.16 -10.52
C HIS A 366 19.63 -15.01 -10.00
N ILE A 367 20.88 -15.30 -9.64
CA ILE A 367 21.84 -14.35 -9.09
C ILE A 367 23.11 -14.45 -9.94
N GLY A 368 23.12 -13.75 -11.08
CA GLY A 368 24.25 -13.71 -11.99
C GLY A 368 25.30 -12.72 -11.52
N ALA A 369 26.50 -13.20 -11.22
CA ALA A 369 27.61 -12.39 -10.74
C ALA A 369 28.99 -12.87 -11.27
N PRO A 370 29.99 -11.98 -11.39
CA PRO A 370 31.34 -12.34 -11.86
C PRO A 370 32.24 -12.84 -10.70
N ASP A 371 31.94 -14.04 -10.19
CA ASP A 371 32.61 -14.70 -9.05
C ASP A 371 32.78 -13.73 -7.85
N LEU A 372 31.67 -13.16 -7.39
CA LEU A 372 31.64 -12.16 -6.32
C LEU A 372 31.11 -12.76 -5.02
N ARG A 373 31.79 -12.50 -3.90
CA ARG A 373 31.36 -12.95 -2.57
C ARG A 373 30.49 -11.91 -1.89
N PHE A 374 29.25 -12.27 -1.57
CA PHE A 374 28.31 -11.44 -0.81
C PHE A 374 27.16 -12.28 -0.21
N THR A 375 26.32 -11.65 0.60
CA THR A 375 25.15 -12.28 1.22
C THR A 375 23.88 -12.01 0.40
N ALA A 376 23.16 -13.07 0.05
CA ALA A 376 21.77 -12.97 -0.41
C ALA A 376 20.84 -13.30 0.77
N GLU A 377 19.93 -12.39 1.13
CA GLU A 377 18.95 -12.57 2.18
C GLU A 377 17.56 -12.74 1.58
N PHE A 378 16.79 -13.72 2.05
CA PHE A 378 15.45 -14.04 1.56
C PHE A 378 14.48 -13.93 2.72
N ARG A 379 13.45 -13.07 2.62
CA ARG A 379 12.40 -13.00 3.65
C ARG A 379 11.69 -14.35 3.78
N VAL A 380 11.47 -14.80 5.00
CA VAL A 380 10.53 -15.88 5.32
C VAL A 380 9.27 -15.21 5.88
N PRO A 381 8.15 -15.20 5.13
CA PRO A 381 6.92 -14.59 5.62
C PRO A 381 6.43 -15.25 6.91
N ALA A 382 5.84 -14.50 7.85
CA ALA A 382 5.39 -15.04 9.14
C ALA A 382 4.37 -16.20 9.04
N TRP A 383 3.61 -16.25 7.94
CA TRP A 383 2.67 -17.33 7.65
C TRP A 383 3.37 -18.65 7.27
N CYS A 384 4.61 -18.61 6.77
CA CYS A 384 5.36 -19.79 6.31
C CYS A 384 6.07 -20.48 7.48
N LYS A 385 5.72 -21.75 7.76
CA LYS A 385 6.29 -22.51 8.89
C LYS A 385 7.49 -23.38 8.56
N GLN A 386 7.66 -23.76 7.29
CA GLN A 386 8.69 -24.71 6.87
C GLN A 386 9.36 -24.26 5.56
N PRO A 387 10.07 -23.11 5.56
CA PRO A 387 10.75 -22.65 4.37
C PRO A 387 11.88 -23.62 3.97
N GLN A 388 12.02 -23.85 2.67
CA GLN A 388 13.10 -24.68 2.12
C GLN A 388 13.90 -23.83 1.13
N ILE A 389 15.22 -23.98 1.17
CA ILE A 389 16.13 -23.24 0.28
C ILE A 389 17.12 -24.23 -0.31
N LYS A 390 17.50 -24.00 -1.57
CA LYS A 390 18.53 -24.78 -2.26
C LYS A 390 19.35 -23.86 -3.15
N VAL A 391 20.66 -23.86 -2.94
CA VAL A 391 21.63 -23.06 -3.70
C VAL A 391 22.29 -23.92 -4.76
N ILE A 392 22.38 -23.41 -5.99
CA ILE A 392 22.92 -24.12 -7.15
C ILE A 392 23.89 -23.19 -7.89
N GLY A 393 25.06 -23.70 -8.30
CA GLY A 393 26.02 -22.95 -9.13
C GLY A 393 26.94 -21.96 -8.39
N ALA A 394 26.72 -21.75 -7.09
CA ALA A 394 27.56 -20.90 -6.23
C ALA A 394 28.63 -21.73 -5.48
N LYS A 395 29.72 -21.08 -5.06
CA LYS A 395 30.83 -21.68 -4.28
C LYS A 395 30.83 -21.13 -2.84
N ASP A 396 31.49 -21.84 -1.93
CA ASP A 396 31.72 -21.38 -0.54
C ASP A 396 30.43 -20.98 0.20
N VAL A 397 29.36 -21.76 -0.01
CA VAL A 397 28.00 -21.49 0.47
C VAL A 397 27.92 -21.70 1.98
N VAL A 398 27.45 -20.66 2.68
CA VAL A 398 27.13 -20.68 4.10
C VAL A 398 25.69 -20.20 4.27
N GLU A 399 24.84 -21.04 4.82
CA GLU A 399 23.43 -20.75 5.10
C GLU A 399 23.23 -20.42 6.59
N GLU A 400 22.56 -19.31 6.87
CA GLU A 400 22.10 -18.91 8.21
C GLU A 400 20.57 -18.76 8.16
N LYS A 401 19.86 -19.53 9.00
CA LYS A 401 18.40 -19.47 9.10
C LYS A 401 18.01 -18.67 10.35
N LEU A 402 17.36 -17.54 10.13
CA LEU A 402 16.75 -16.71 11.17
C LEU A 402 15.23 -16.93 11.17
N THR A 403 14.53 -16.33 12.13
CA THR A 403 13.07 -16.49 12.28
C THR A 403 12.29 -15.98 11.07
N ASP A 404 12.70 -14.83 10.53
CA ASP A 404 11.96 -14.07 9.51
C ASP A 404 12.72 -13.98 8.17
N ARG A 405 13.88 -14.64 8.06
CA ARG A 405 14.72 -14.62 6.86
C ARG A 405 15.75 -15.74 6.82
N ILE A 406 16.23 -16.06 5.62
CA ILE A 406 17.37 -16.95 5.39
C ILE A 406 18.47 -16.16 4.70
N ARG A 407 19.69 -16.23 5.22
CA ARG A 407 20.88 -15.60 4.63
C ARG A 407 21.77 -16.65 4.01
N VAL A 408 22.20 -16.39 2.78
CA VAL A 408 23.12 -17.23 2.02
C VAL A 408 24.35 -16.39 1.68
N THR A 409 25.44 -16.63 2.38
CA THR A 409 26.73 -16.04 2.02
C THR A 409 27.45 -17.00 1.09
N ALA A 410 27.72 -16.58 -0.15
CA ALA A 410 28.38 -17.43 -1.13
C ALA A 410 29.24 -16.59 -2.09
N THR A 411 30.08 -17.28 -2.85
CA THR A 411 30.72 -16.73 -4.05
C THR A 411 29.81 -17.04 -5.24
N TRP A 412 29.12 -16.01 -5.73
CA TRP A 412 28.11 -16.10 -6.78
C TRP A 412 28.76 -16.00 -8.17
N SER A 413 28.38 -16.89 -9.07
CA SER A 413 28.82 -16.99 -10.47
C SER A 413 27.71 -16.58 -11.44
N ALA A 414 27.99 -16.55 -12.75
CA ALA A 414 26.99 -16.16 -13.76
C ALA A 414 25.75 -17.08 -13.78
N ASP A 415 25.92 -18.35 -13.42
CA ASP A 415 24.88 -19.38 -13.47
C ASP A 415 24.29 -19.72 -12.09
N SER A 416 24.59 -18.90 -11.08
CA SER A 416 24.11 -19.17 -9.73
C SER A 416 22.61 -18.91 -9.59
N LYS A 417 21.92 -19.81 -8.90
CA LYS A 417 20.51 -19.68 -8.58
C LYS A 417 20.18 -20.20 -7.19
N VAL A 418 19.08 -19.68 -6.65
CA VAL A 418 18.47 -20.12 -5.40
C VAL A 418 17.04 -20.56 -5.70
N GLU A 419 16.70 -21.78 -5.32
CA GLU A 419 15.33 -22.28 -5.31
C GLU A 419 14.80 -22.12 -3.87
N LEU A 420 13.89 -21.17 -3.65
CA LEU A 420 13.19 -20.94 -2.39
C LEU A 420 11.79 -21.52 -2.50
N ASN A 421 11.41 -22.41 -1.57
CA ASN A 421 10.06 -22.93 -1.48
C ASN A 421 9.44 -22.48 -0.15
N LEU A 422 8.26 -21.85 -0.24
CA LEU A 422 7.50 -21.32 0.89
C LEU A 422 6.14 -22.05 0.94
N PRO A 423 6.05 -23.23 1.60
CA PRO A 423 4.81 -24.01 1.64
C PRO A 423 3.63 -23.22 2.20
N GLN A 424 2.55 -23.11 1.42
CA GLN A 424 1.35 -22.36 1.76
C GLN A 424 0.27 -23.32 2.28
N GLN A 425 0.10 -23.33 3.60
CA GLN A 425 -0.95 -24.11 4.24
C GLN A 425 -2.28 -23.36 4.22
N LEU A 426 -3.38 -24.11 4.09
CA LEU A 426 -4.71 -23.59 4.36
C LEU A 426 -4.84 -23.31 5.85
N THR A 427 -5.14 -22.07 6.20
CA THR A 427 -5.43 -21.67 7.57
C THR A 427 -6.84 -21.10 7.68
N GLN A 428 -7.47 -21.38 8.81
CA GLN A 428 -8.75 -20.82 9.19
C GLN A 428 -8.51 -20.02 10.46
N ARG A 429 -8.91 -18.76 10.46
CA ARG A 429 -8.76 -17.89 11.61
C ARG A 429 -10.09 -17.25 11.97
N THR A 430 -10.30 -17.08 13.26
CA THR A 430 -11.45 -16.36 13.80
C THR A 430 -11.06 -14.91 14.01
N ILE A 431 -11.81 -13.99 13.41
CA ILE A 431 -11.61 -12.55 13.61
C ILE A 431 -12.28 -12.08 14.92
N PRO A 432 -11.98 -10.88 15.44
CA PRO A 432 -12.43 -10.45 16.78
C PRO A 432 -13.93 -10.55 17.05
N ASP A 433 -14.77 -10.46 16.01
CA ASP A 433 -16.24 -10.58 16.13
C ASP A 433 -16.78 -12.03 16.04
N GLY A 434 -15.90 -13.02 15.93
CA GLY A 434 -16.24 -14.44 15.94
C GLY A 434 -16.44 -15.07 14.56
N ARG A 435 -16.30 -14.32 13.46
CA ARG A 435 -16.41 -14.87 12.10
C ARG A 435 -15.15 -15.59 11.64
N TYR A 436 -15.32 -16.53 10.71
CA TYR A 436 -14.23 -17.29 10.10
C TYR A 436 -13.71 -16.62 8.83
N VAL A 437 -12.40 -16.69 8.63
CA VAL A 437 -11.69 -16.25 7.42
C VAL A 437 -10.76 -17.38 6.97
N PHE A 438 -10.66 -17.61 5.67
CA PHE A 438 -9.78 -18.62 5.07
C PHE A 438 -8.59 -17.93 4.39
N ASP A 439 -7.38 -18.35 4.75
CA ASP A 439 -6.14 -17.86 4.15
C ASP A 439 -5.32 -19.04 3.56
N VAL A 440 -4.63 -18.83 2.45
CA VAL A 440 -3.59 -19.73 1.92
C VAL A 440 -2.36 -18.91 1.61
N GLY A 441 -1.31 -19.07 2.42
CA GLY A 441 -0.14 -18.19 2.36
C GLY A 441 -0.54 -16.74 2.66
N PRO A 442 -0.21 -15.76 1.78
CA PRO A 442 -0.60 -14.37 1.97
C PRO A 442 -2.02 -14.05 1.47
N LEU A 443 -2.68 -14.98 0.77
CA LEU A 443 -3.97 -14.75 0.11
C LEU A 443 -5.14 -15.02 1.06
N VAL A 444 -6.06 -14.07 1.13
CA VAL A 444 -7.35 -14.15 1.81
C VAL A 444 -8.40 -14.56 0.80
N PHE A 445 -9.30 -15.49 1.17
CA PHE A 445 -10.28 -16.08 0.26
C PHE A 445 -11.71 -15.63 0.53
N SER A 446 -12.46 -15.46 -0.55
CA SER A 446 -13.85 -14.96 -0.55
C SER A 446 -14.74 -15.84 -1.42
N VAL A 447 -16.02 -15.90 -1.06
CA VAL A 447 -17.08 -16.41 -1.93
C VAL A 447 -17.52 -15.27 -2.86
N PRO A 448 -17.34 -15.41 -4.19
CA PRO A 448 -17.79 -14.39 -5.13
C PRO A 448 -19.32 -14.36 -5.17
N ILE A 449 -19.89 -13.17 -5.22
CA ILE A 449 -21.32 -12.95 -5.45
C ILE A 449 -21.49 -12.65 -6.93
N ALA A 450 -22.25 -13.50 -7.64
CA ALA A 450 -22.58 -13.21 -9.03
C ALA A 450 -23.48 -11.96 -9.09
N HIS A 451 -23.19 -11.10 -10.06
CA HIS A 451 -23.62 -9.70 -10.04
C HIS A 451 -24.01 -9.19 -11.41
N VAL A 452 -24.73 -8.07 -11.42
CA VAL A 452 -25.02 -7.26 -12.61
C VAL A 452 -24.39 -5.89 -12.40
N ALA A 453 -23.61 -5.46 -13.38
CA ALA A 453 -23.02 -4.12 -13.42
C ALA A 453 -23.82 -3.25 -14.41
N THR A 454 -24.16 -2.04 -14.00
CA THR A 454 -24.87 -1.04 -14.81
C THR A 454 -24.02 0.20 -14.93
N GLU A 455 -23.62 0.55 -16.16
CA GLU A 455 -22.99 1.84 -16.45
C GLU A 455 -24.02 2.96 -16.32
N TYR A 456 -23.76 3.96 -15.47
CA TYR A 456 -24.65 5.11 -15.31
C TYR A 456 -24.01 6.43 -15.74
N ARG A 457 -22.68 6.47 -15.91
CA ARG A 457 -21.95 7.64 -16.40
C ARG A 457 -20.74 7.22 -17.24
N GLU A 458 -20.78 7.48 -18.54
CA GLU A 458 -19.65 7.23 -19.44
C GLU A 458 -18.70 8.43 -19.55
N TYR A 459 -17.41 8.18 -19.76
CA TYR A 459 -16.39 9.22 -19.99
C TYR A 459 -15.97 9.31 -21.46
N ALA A 460 -15.23 10.38 -21.79
CA ALA A 460 -14.76 10.63 -23.15
C ALA A 460 -13.86 9.51 -23.71
N VAL A 461 -13.18 8.76 -22.85
CA VAL A 461 -12.37 7.59 -23.25
C VAL A 461 -13.25 6.35 -23.23
N LYS A 462 -13.45 5.73 -24.40
CA LYS A 462 -14.31 4.54 -24.55
C LYS A 462 -13.91 3.44 -23.57
N GLY A 463 -14.90 2.88 -22.89
CA GLY A 463 -14.74 1.78 -21.95
C GLY A 463 -14.36 2.19 -20.53
N TYR A 464 -14.33 3.50 -20.24
CA TYR A 464 -14.29 4.08 -18.90
C TYR A 464 -15.67 4.65 -18.57
N ALA A 465 -16.24 4.18 -17.46
CA ALA A 465 -17.57 4.57 -16.99
C ALA A 465 -17.70 4.30 -15.49
N ASP A 466 -18.60 4.99 -14.81
CA ASP A 466 -19.01 4.67 -13.44
C ASP A 466 -20.07 3.58 -13.44
N LEU A 467 -19.96 2.67 -12.46
CA LEU A 467 -20.75 1.46 -12.37
C LEU A 467 -21.48 1.36 -11.03
N ASP A 468 -22.76 1.04 -11.11
CA ASP A 468 -23.48 0.40 -10.03
C ASP A 468 -23.38 -1.12 -10.19
N VAL A 469 -22.94 -1.82 -9.15
CA VAL A 469 -22.83 -3.27 -9.13
C VAL A 469 -23.67 -3.86 -7.99
N VAL A 470 -24.66 -4.67 -8.36
CA VAL A 470 -25.58 -5.32 -7.43
C VAL A 470 -25.56 -6.83 -7.62
N ALA A 471 -25.89 -7.59 -6.57
CA ALA A 471 -26.07 -9.03 -6.68
C ALA A 471 -27.10 -9.35 -7.76
N ALA A 472 -26.79 -10.30 -8.65
CA ALA A 472 -27.69 -10.71 -9.74
C ALA A 472 -28.96 -11.37 -9.19
N ASN A 473 -28.91 -11.85 -7.94
CA ASN A 473 -30.02 -12.41 -7.22
C ASN A 473 -30.00 -11.90 -5.78
N ALA A 474 -31.10 -11.25 -5.35
CA ALA A 474 -31.24 -10.71 -4.00
C ALA A 474 -31.12 -11.76 -2.89
N LYS A 475 -31.19 -13.05 -3.23
CA LYS A 475 -31.01 -14.15 -2.28
C LYS A 475 -29.55 -14.29 -1.81
N TRP A 476 -28.59 -13.80 -2.58
CA TRP A 476 -27.15 -13.89 -2.29
C TRP A 476 -26.63 -12.79 -1.35
N ILE A 477 -27.52 -11.96 -0.82
CA ILE A 477 -27.20 -10.93 0.20
C ILE A 477 -26.89 -11.53 1.58
N PHE A 478 -27.06 -12.83 1.76
CA PHE A 478 -26.68 -13.51 3.00
C PHE A 478 -25.36 -14.26 2.80
N PRO A 479 -24.37 -14.07 3.68
CA PRO A 479 -23.13 -14.84 3.62
C PRO A 479 -23.41 -16.33 3.90
N PRO A 480 -22.66 -17.26 3.27
CA PRO A 480 -22.68 -18.65 3.67
C PRO A 480 -22.17 -18.79 5.10
N THR A 481 -22.73 -19.75 5.84
CA THR A 481 -22.37 -19.99 7.25
C THR A 481 -21.65 -21.32 7.41
N PHE A 482 -20.75 -21.40 8.38
CA PHE A 482 -19.90 -22.58 8.58
C PHE A 482 -20.02 -23.10 10.01
N ARG A 483 -20.29 -24.40 10.16
CA ARG A 483 -20.07 -25.08 11.43
C ARG A 483 -18.60 -25.50 11.52
N GLU A 484 -18.11 -25.70 12.73
CA GLU A 484 -16.73 -26.17 12.95
C GLU A 484 -16.38 -27.46 12.16
N PRO A 485 -17.25 -28.49 12.05
CA PRO A 485 -16.96 -29.65 11.21
C PRO A 485 -16.88 -29.34 9.72
N ASP A 486 -17.60 -28.32 9.24
CA ASP A 486 -17.63 -27.94 7.83
C ASP A 486 -16.27 -27.34 7.42
N LEU A 487 -15.62 -26.62 8.34
CA LEU A 487 -14.28 -26.07 8.14
C LEU A 487 -13.24 -27.15 7.83
N ALA A 488 -13.33 -28.32 8.47
CA ALA A 488 -12.43 -29.45 8.22
C ALA A 488 -12.59 -30.06 6.81
N THR A 489 -13.65 -29.71 6.07
CA THR A 489 -13.88 -30.20 4.70
C THR A 489 -13.17 -29.37 3.63
N ALA A 490 -12.57 -28.23 4.01
CA ALA A 490 -11.96 -27.30 3.08
C ALA A 490 -10.74 -27.90 2.38
N LYS A 491 -10.71 -27.79 1.05
CA LYS A 491 -9.65 -28.32 0.19
C LYS A 491 -9.15 -27.23 -0.75
N VAL A 492 -7.83 -27.08 -0.81
CA VAL A 492 -7.18 -26.20 -1.78
C VAL A 492 -7.01 -26.93 -3.11
N ALA A 493 -7.41 -26.29 -4.20
CA ALA A 493 -7.11 -26.72 -5.55
C ALA A 493 -6.20 -25.68 -6.21
N ARG A 494 -5.20 -26.15 -6.96
CA ARG A 494 -4.29 -25.32 -7.75
C ARG A 494 -4.30 -25.79 -9.20
N ARG A 495 -4.19 -24.85 -10.12
CA ARG A 495 -3.98 -25.07 -11.57
C ARG A 495 -2.88 -24.14 -12.05
N SER A 496 -2.26 -24.46 -13.18
CA SER A 496 -1.28 -23.56 -13.80
C SER A 496 -1.95 -22.24 -14.19
N LEU A 497 -1.22 -21.13 -13.97
CA LEU A 497 -1.61 -19.84 -14.51
C LEU A 497 -1.58 -19.93 -16.04
N LEU A 498 -2.66 -19.51 -16.69
CA LEU A 498 -2.74 -19.48 -18.15
C LEU A 498 -1.86 -18.35 -18.69
N GLU A 499 -1.03 -18.63 -19.69
CA GLU A 499 -0.18 -17.64 -20.32
C GLU A 499 -1.03 -16.47 -20.88
N GLY A 500 -0.55 -15.24 -20.68
CA GLY A 500 -1.23 -14.02 -21.13
C GLY A 500 -2.49 -13.63 -20.33
N HIS A 501 -2.85 -14.35 -19.27
CA HIS A 501 -4.00 -14.02 -18.44
C HIS A 501 -3.61 -13.21 -17.20
N TYR A 502 -4.46 -12.24 -16.83
CA TYR A 502 -4.31 -11.51 -15.58
C TYR A 502 -4.55 -12.47 -14.39
N PRO A 503 -3.60 -12.64 -13.45
CA PRO A 503 -3.72 -13.69 -12.45
C PRO A 503 -4.84 -13.46 -11.42
N TRP A 504 -5.27 -12.21 -11.24
CA TRP A 504 -6.41 -11.82 -10.42
C TRP A 504 -7.74 -11.80 -11.20
N SER A 505 -7.81 -12.50 -12.34
CA SER A 505 -9.05 -12.65 -13.13
C SER A 505 -10.17 -13.38 -12.37
N ASP A 506 -11.33 -13.50 -13.01
CA ASP A 506 -12.48 -14.32 -12.55
C ASP A 506 -12.18 -15.83 -12.51
N GLN A 507 -11.02 -16.24 -13.04
CA GLN A 507 -10.54 -17.62 -13.05
C GLN A 507 -9.13 -17.72 -12.44
N PRO A 508 -8.96 -17.43 -11.13
CA PRO A 508 -7.66 -17.49 -10.50
C PRO A 508 -7.11 -18.93 -10.49
N PRO A 509 -5.77 -19.09 -10.45
CA PRO A 509 -5.12 -20.40 -10.47
C PRO A 509 -5.21 -21.16 -9.14
N ILE A 510 -5.83 -20.58 -8.11
CA ILE A 510 -6.04 -21.20 -6.80
C ILE A 510 -7.48 -20.99 -6.32
N SER A 511 -8.06 -21.99 -5.67
CA SER A 511 -9.39 -21.91 -5.07
C SER A 511 -9.48 -22.82 -3.84
N ILE A 512 -10.45 -22.55 -2.97
CA ILE A 512 -10.84 -23.45 -1.87
C ILE A 512 -12.25 -23.96 -2.14
N SER A 513 -12.47 -25.27 -2.06
CA SER A 513 -13.82 -25.84 -2.00
C SER A 513 -14.11 -26.28 -0.58
N THR A 514 -15.26 -25.93 -0.03
CA THR A 514 -15.67 -26.35 1.31
C THR A 514 -17.19 -26.49 1.41
N THR A 515 -17.68 -27.29 2.34
CA THR A 515 -19.11 -27.40 2.63
C THR A 515 -19.55 -26.19 3.47
N CYS A 516 -20.72 -25.64 3.21
CA CYS A 516 -21.32 -24.60 4.03
C CYS A 516 -22.84 -24.78 4.12
N TRP A 517 -23.44 -24.11 5.10
CA TRP A 517 -24.90 -24.01 5.22
C TRP A 517 -25.39 -22.77 4.48
N ASN A 518 -26.41 -22.95 3.64
CA ASN A 518 -27.20 -21.84 3.10
C ASN A 518 -28.20 -21.34 4.16
N PRO A 519 -28.05 -20.11 4.71
CA PRO A 519 -28.99 -19.56 5.69
C PRO A 519 -30.37 -19.24 5.10
N ASN A 520 -30.49 -19.17 3.77
CA ASN A 520 -31.75 -19.01 3.06
C ASN A 520 -31.97 -20.20 2.09
N PRO A 521 -32.23 -21.41 2.62
CA PRO A 521 -32.25 -22.62 1.80
C PRO A 521 -33.49 -22.69 0.90
N HIS A 522 -34.58 -22.02 1.26
CA HIS A 522 -35.84 -21.96 0.48
C HIS A 522 -35.79 -21.00 -0.70
N ALA A 523 -34.67 -20.30 -0.89
CA ALA A 523 -34.61 -19.21 -1.82
C ALA A 523 -34.98 -19.68 -3.24
N ASP A 524 -34.47 -20.82 -3.71
CA ASP A 524 -34.67 -21.30 -5.09
C ASP A 524 -35.81 -22.33 -5.29
N GLU A 525 -36.86 -22.27 -4.45
CA GLU A 525 -38.16 -22.97 -4.56
C GLU A 525 -38.17 -24.52 -4.45
N GLY A 526 -38.76 -25.01 -3.35
CA GLY A 526 -39.06 -26.42 -3.09
C GLY A 526 -39.16 -26.71 -1.58
N LEU A 527 -39.93 -27.72 -1.16
CA LEU A 527 -39.88 -28.25 0.22
C LEU A 527 -38.73 -29.25 0.40
N ASP A 528 -38.24 -29.83 -0.71
CA ASP A 528 -37.07 -30.69 -0.74
C ASP A 528 -35.82 -29.83 -0.90
N ILE A 529 -35.07 -29.66 0.18
CA ILE A 529 -33.98 -28.68 0.22
C ILE A 529 -32.73 -29.31 0.79
N VAL A 530 -31.62 -29.10 0.10
CA VAL A 530 -30.29 -29.43 0.63
C VAL A 530 -29.77 -28.21 1.38
N ALA A 531 -29.80 -28.26 2.72
CA ALA A 531 -29.30 -27.17 3.56
C ALA A 531 -27.78 -26.95 3.38
N PHE A 532 -27.05 -28.01 3.04
CA PHE A 532 -25.61 -27.99 2.84
C PHE A 532 -25.26 -28.01 1.36
N HIS A 533 -24.36 -27.13 0.94
CA HIS A 533 -23.81 -27.15 -0.40
C HIS A 533 -22.31 -26.91 -0.35
N THR A 534 -21.62 -27.33 -1.41
CA THR A 534 -20.21 -26.97 -1.60
C THR A 534 -20.14 -25.57 -2.17
N VAL A 535 -19.35 -24.72 -1.53
CA VAL A 535 -19.03 -23.37 -2.03
C VAL A 535 -17.57 -23.34 -2.46
N ASN A 536 -17.30 -22.57 -3.52
CA ASN A 536 -15.96 -22.29 -4.00
C ASN A 536 -15.57 -20.88 -3.57
N LEU A 537 -14.44 -20.78 -2.88
CA LEU A 537 -13.81 -19.52 -2.55
C LEU A 537 -12.63 -19.29 -3.49
N VAL A 538 -12.41 -18.04 -3.85
CA VAL A 538 -11.29 -17.55 -4.66
C VAL A 538 -10.54 -16.47 -3.90
N PRO A 539 -9.29 -16.13 -4.26
CA PRO A 539 -8.61 -14.98 -3.68
C PRO A 539 -9.49 -13.72 -3.74
N MET A 540 -9.55 -12.96 -2.66
CA MET A 540 -10.47 -11.82 -2.52
C MET A 540 -10.27 -10.80 -3.65
N GLY A 541 -9.03 -10.57 -4.07
CA GLY A 541 -8.69 -9.68 -5.18
C GLY A 541 -9.24 -10.11 -6.55
N SER A 542 -9.76 -11.34 -6.68
CA SER A 542 -10.39 -11.86 -7.91
C SER A 542 -11.90 -11.63 -7.96
N THR A 543 -12.45 -10.83 -7.04
CA THR A 543 -13.90 -10.63 -6.89
C THR A 543 -14.28 -9.16 -7.01
N VAL A 544 -15.53 -8.89 -7.40
CA VAL A 544 -16.13 -7.55 -7.38
C VAL A 544 -17.10 -7.42 -6.20
N LEU A 545 -18.10 -8.30 -6.15
CA LEU A 545 -18.96 -8.49 -4.98
C LEU A 545 -18.59 -9.79 -4.28
N ARG A 546 -18.57 -9.80 -2.95
CA ARG A 546 -17.89 -10.87 -2.19
C ARG A 546 -18.37 -11.01 -0.75
N TRP A 547 -18.27 -12.23 -0.23
CA TRP A 547 -18.24 -12.53 1.20
C TRP A 547 -16.87 -13.10 1.58
N THR A 548 -16.17 -12.49 2.52
CA THR A 548 -14.79 -12.87 2.92
C THR A 548 -14.71 -13.32 4.37
N ALA A 549 -15.58 -12.77 5.24
CA ALA A 549 -15.72 -13.18 6.63
C ALA A 549 -17.09 -13.79 6.88
N PHE A 550 -17.09 -15.02 7.39
CA PHE A 550 -18.27 -15.88 7.41
C PHE A 550 -18.80 -16.11 8.82
N PRO A 551 -20.12 -16.02 9.05
CA PRO A 551 -20.69 -16.28 10.37
C PRO A 551 -20.56 -17.75 10.78
N PRO A 552 -20.36 -18.03 12.08
CA PRO A 552 -20.46 -19.37 12.59
C PRO A 552 -21.92 -19.84 12.56
N ALA A 553 -22.14 -21.05 12.05
CA ALA A 553 -23.38 -21.79 12.27
C ALA A 553 -23.25 -22.53 13.61
N ARG A 554 -23.98 -22.07 14.62
CA ARG A 554 -24.01 -22.69 15.95
C ARG A 554 -24.98 -23.87 16.01
#